data_AF-K5XC43-F1
#
_entry.id   AF-K5XC43-F1
#
_cell.length_a   1.000
_cell.length_b   1.000
_cell.length_c   1.000
_cell.angle_alpha   90.00
_cell.angle_beta   90.00
_cell.angle_gamma   90.00
#
_symmetry.space_group_name_H-M   'P 1'
#
loop_
_entity.id
_entity.type
_entity.pdbx_description
1 polymer ?
#
loop_
_entity_poly.entity_id
_entity_poly.type
_entity_poly.pdbx_seq_one_letter_code
_entity_poly.pdbx_strand_id
1 'polypeptide(L)'
;TSTSYLKIVDIPHVPASSKEWASKQHEAFTSALNKSPVGASLAKLIKHKPRFMRASPHSDSCWAWVDIHDTVSGSNARTYISKFVSIGGTNCQIKGARPHSGSVHCARCQRWGHHSDQCRAKCARCSLCSGPHTEANHLKCVNAKRVDLRQCANCTAAKRPADKRSHSSTDAKVCPFWKNRFDRAWLKRQF
;
A
#
# COMPACT_ATOMS: atom_id res chain seq x y z
N THR A 1 15.54 -11.53 -13.56
CA THR A 1 15.65 -10.66 -12.36
C THR A 1 14.61 -11.08 -11.34
N SER A 2 15.03 -11.47 -10.14
CA SER A 2 14.13 -11.86 -9.04
C SER A 2 13.63 -10.63 -8.28
N THR A 3 12.62 -10.80 -7.42
CA THR A 3 12.16 -9.78 -6.47
C THR A 3 12.40 -10.29 -5.06
N SER A 4 13.11 -9.50 -4.26
CA SER A 4 13.21 -9.71 -2.82
C SER A 4 12.55 -8.58 -2.06
N TYR A 5 12.25 -8.84 -0.80
CA TYR A 5 11.36 -8.00 0.00
C TYR A 5 12.08 -7.61 1.29
N LEU A 6 12.10 -6.31 1.59
CA LEU A 6 12.72 -5.75 2.77
C LEU A 6 11.70 -4.95 3.57
N LYS A 7 11.89 -4.92 4.89
CA LYS A 7 11.14 -4.08 5.82
C LYS A 7 12.12 -3.19 6.57
N ILE A 8 11.96 -1.89 6.47
CA ILE A 8 12.68 -0.92 7.27
C ILE A 8 11.80 -0.52 8.44
N VAL A 9 12.30 -0.69 9.66
CA VAL A 9 11.57 -0.43 10.90
C VAL A 9 12.00 0.88 11.55
N ASP A 10 11.15 1.38 12.45
CA ASP A 10 11.43 2.55 13.31
C ASP A 10 11.67 3.85 12.55
N ILE A 11 11.02 4.00 11.39
CA ILE A 11 11.09 5.21 10.58
C ILE A 11 10.25 6.31 11.24
N PRO A 12 10.79 7.51 11.46
CA PRO A 12 10.02 8.62 11.99
C PRO A 12 8.77 8.93 11.14
N HIS A 13 7.63 9.06 11.82
CA HIS A 13 6.37 9.43 11.20
C HIS A 13 6.34 10.93 10.92
N VAL A 14 6.14 11.30 9.66
CA VAL A 14 6.01 12.70 9.25
C VAL A 14 4.63 13.23 9.70
N PRO A 15 4.56 14.30 10.51
CA PRO A 15 3.28 14.90 10.89
C PRO A 15 2.63 15.57 9.68
N ALA A 16 1.51 15.02 9.23
CA ALA A 16 0.75 15.52 8.09
C ALA A 16 -0.72 15.11 8.18
N SER A 17 -1.59 15.81 7.45
CA SER A 17 -2.98 15.39 7.28
C SER A 17 -3.06 14.01 6.61
N SER A 18 -4.13 13.25 6.89
CA SER A 18 -4.29 11.88 6.36
C SER A 18 -4.25 11.81 4.82
N LYS A 19 -4.69 12.86 4.13
CA LYS A 19 -4.69 12.95 2.66
C LYS A 19 -3.30 13.16 2.08
N GLU A 20 -2.41 13.86 2.80
CA GLU A 20 -1.09 14.24 2.31
C GLU A 20 0.02 13.32 2.85
N TRP A 21 -0.26 12.62 3.95
CA TRP A 21 0.74 11.86 4.70
C TRP A 21 1.54 10.91 3.83
N ALA A 22 0.87 10.12 2.97
CA ALA A 22 1.55 9.14 2.13
C ALA A 22 2.57 9.77 1.16
N SER A 23 2.29 10.97 0.65
CA SER A 23 3.20 11.69 -0.25
C SER A 23 4.37 12.29 0.54
N LYS A 24 4.07 13.04 1.61
CA LYS A 24 5.08 13.68 2.46
C LYS A 24 6.02 12.65 3.12
N GLN A 25 5.49 11.53 3.61
CA GLN A 25 6.29 10.43 4.17
C GLN A 25 7.21 9.83 3.12
N HIS A 26 6.73 9.65 1.89
CA HIS A 26 7.53 9.09 0.81
C HIS A 26 8.65 10.03 0.36
N GLU A 27 8.37 11.34 0.25
CA GLU A 27 9.38 12.35 -0.08
C GLU A 27 10.48 12.39 0.98
N ALA A 28 10.10 12.46 2.27
CA ALA A 28 11.05 12.45 3.38
C ALA A 28 11.91 11.17 3.39
N PHE A 29 11.29 10.02 3.18
CA PHE A 29 11.98 8.73 3.12
C PHE A 29 12.98 8.66 1.95
N THR A 30 12.57 9.04 0.74
CA THR A 30 13.44 8.99 -0.45
C THR A 30 14.59 9.98 -0.34
N SER A 31 14.32 11.19 0.17
CA SER A 31 15.36 12.19 0.46
C SER A 31 16.39 11.65 1.47
N ALA A 32 15.93 10.99 2.53
CA ALA A 32 16.81 10.40 3.53
C ALA A 32 17.63 9.22 3.00
N LEU A 33 17.02 8.33 2.21
CA LEU A 33 17.75 7.22 1.58
C LEU A 33 18.91 7.74 0.72
N ASN A 34 18.66 8.76 -0.10
CA ASN A 34 19.69 9.31 -1.00
C ASN A 34 20.87 9.97 -0.27
N LYS A 35 20.69 10.37 1.00
CA LYS A 35 21.76 10.96 1.83
C LYS A 35 22.67 9.90 2.48
N SER A 36 22.21 8.67 2.61
CA SER A 36 22.99 7.57 3.21
C SER A 36 23.68 6.76 2.12
N PRO A 37 24.97 6.37 2.24
CA PRO A 37 25.63 5.50 1.26
C PRO A 37 24.91 4.15 1.07
N VAL A 38 24.45 3.55 2.18
CA VAL A 38 23.63 2.33 2.17
C VAL A 38 22.25 2.61 1.59
N GLY A 39 21.65 3.76 1.92
CA GLY A 39 20.34 4.14 1.42
C GLY A 39 20.32 4.42 -0.08
N ALA A 40 21.35 5.10 -0.61
CA ALA A 40 21.46 5.48 -2.02
C ALA A 40 21.69 4.26 -2.91
N SER A 41 22.48 3.28 -2.45
CA SER A 41 22.64 1.99 -3.14
C SER A 41 21.35 1.17 -3.11
N LEU A 42 20.64 1.15 -1.98
CA LEU A 42 19.33 0.51 -1.87
C LEU A 42 18.29 1.17 -2.80
N ALA A 43 18.24 2.51 -2.85
CA ALA A 43 17.29 3.28 -3.63
C ALA A 43 17.30 2.91 -5.12
N LYS A 44 18.49 2.67 -5.69
CA LYS A 44 18.68 2.24 -7.09
C LYS A 44 18.06 0.86 -7.39
N LEU A 45 17.88 0.02 -6.38
CA LEU A 45 17.32 -1.31 -6.53
C LEU A 45 15.82 -1.36 -6.30
N ILE A 46 15.19 -0.27 -5.81
CA ILE A 46 13.77 -0.24 -5.50
C ILE A 46 12.94 -0.38 -6.78
N LYS A 47 12.11 -1.43 -6.86
CA LYS A 47 11.23 -1.71 -8.00
C LYS A 47 10.00 -0.80 -8.04
N HIS A 48 9.43 -0.55 -6.86
CA HIS A 48 8.14 0.08 -6.71
C HIS A 48 8.17 1.06 -5.55
N LYS A 49 7.28 2.06 -5.59
CA LYS A 49 7.10 3.02 -4.51
C LYS A 49 6.95 2.28 -3.16
N PRO A 50 7.84 2.53 -2.16
CA PRO A 50 7.75 1.93 -0.84
C PRO A 50 6.39 2.16 -0.19
N ARG A 51 5.89 1.14 0.52
CA ARG A 51 4.63 1.21 1.25
C ARG A 51 4.94 1.60 2.70
N PHE A 52 4.15 2.49 3.28
CA PHE A 52 4.31 2.92 4.68
C PHE A 52 3.11 2.55 5.54
N MET A 53 3.35 2.30 6.82
CA MET A 53 2.30 2.14 7.83
C MET A 53 2.86 2.54 9.19
N ARG A 54 2.08 3.28 9.98
CA ARG A 54 2.40 3.50 11.39
C ARG A 54 2.49 2.17 12.14
N ALA A 55 3.46 2.05 13.04
CA ALA A 55 3.61 0.85 13.87
C ALA A 55 2.38 0.62 14.77
N SER A 56 1.71 1.69 15.20
CA SER A 56 0.42 1.67 15.89
C SER A 56 -0.34 3.00 15.67
N PRO A 57 -1.65 3.09 15.99
CA PRO A 57 -2.42 4.33 15.89
C PRO A 57 -1.87 5.51 16.72
N HIS A 58 -1.06 5.22 17.74
CA HIS A 58 -0.46 6.22 18.63
C HIS A 58 1.08 6.30 18.46
N SER A 59 1.68 5.46 17.61
CA SER A 59 3.13 5.44 17.40
C SER A 59 3.60 6.64 16.58
N ASP A 60 4.68 7.26 17.01
CA ASP A 60 5.46 8.26 16.24
C ASP A 60 6.41 7.60 15.22
N SER A 61 6.42 6.27 15.14
CA SER A 61 7.17 5.49 14.18
C SER A 61 6.29 4.77 13.15
N CYS A 62 6.88 4.48 12.00
CA CYS A 62 6.28 3.73 10.91
C CYS A 62 7.26 2.70 10.34
N TRP A 63 6.72 1.76 9.57
CA TRP A 63 7.47 0.77 8.82
C TRP A 63 7.39 1.10 7.33
N ALA A 64 8.50 0.92 6.62
CA ALA A 64 8.53 0.94 5.16
C ALA A 64 8.77 -0.46 4.62
N TRP A 65 7.93 -0.88 3.69
CA TRP A 65 8.11 -2.11 2.94
C TRP A 65 8.63 -1.77 1.55
N VAL A 66 9.75 -2.40 1.20
CA VAL A 66 10.52 -2.10 -0.01
C VAL A 66 10.66 -3.38 -0.83
N ASP A 67 10.26 -3.31 -2.09
CA ASP A 67 10.44 -4.38 -3.07
C ASP A 67 11.66 -4.03 -3.92
N ILE A 68 12.65 -4.92 -4.03
CA ILE A 68 13.91 -4.66 -4.74
C ILE A 68 14.15 -5.61 -5.92
N HIS A 69 14.88 -5.11 -6.92
CA HIS A 69 15.54 -5.94 -7.93
C HIS A 69 16.60 -6.80 -7.26
N ASP A 70 16.48 -8.12 -7.41
CA ASP A 70 17.42 -9.08 -6.84
C ASP A 70 17.91 -10.10 -7.87
N THR A 71 19.01 -10.76 -7.54
CA THR A 71 19.51 -11.94 -8.24
C THR A 71 18.68 -13.16 -7.87
N VAL A 72 18.78 -14.25 -8.64
CA VAL A 72 18.06 -15.51 -8.35
C VAL A 72 18.44 -16.08 -6.97
N SER A 73 19.67 -15.83 -6.51
CA SER A 73 20.21 -16.24 -5.21
C SER A 73 19.87 -15.29 -4.04
N GLY A 74 19.20 -14.15 -4.28
CA GLY A 74 18.86 -13.19 -3.23
C GLY A 74 20.05 -12.37 -2.70
N SER A 75 21.11 -12.23 -3.50
CA SER A 75 22.38 -11.64 -3.06
C SER A 75 22.23 -10.16 -2.69
N ASN A 76 21.37 -9.42 -3.40
CA ASN A 76 21.13 -8.01 -3.10
C ASN A 76 20.41 -7.87 -1.76
N ALA A 77 19.34 -8.62 -1.50
CA ALA A 77 18.63 -8.53 -0.22
C ALA A 77 19.55 -8.86 0.97
N ARG A 78 20.34 -9.93 0.88
CA ARG A 78 21.33 -10.30 1.91
C ARG A 78 22.32 -9.19 2.22
N THR A 79 22.69 -8.39 1.21
CA THR A 79 23.61 -7.25 1.39
C THR A 79 23.04 -6.15 2.28
N TYR A 80 21.71 -6.02 2.39
CA TYR A 80 21.06 -4.97 3.17
C TYR A 80 20.46 -5.45 4.48
N ILE A 81 20.14 -6.75 4.61
CA ILE A 81 19.59 -7.29 5.86
C ILE A 81 20.55 -7.00 7.02
N SER A 82 19.99 -6.56 8.15
CA SER A 82 20.70 -6.15 9.37
C SER A 82 21.52 -4.85 9.26
N LYS A 83 21.58 -4.21 8.09
CA LYS A 83 22.13 -2.86 7.96
C LYS A 83 21.15 -1.81 8.45
N PHE A 84 21.68 -0.61 8.68
CA PHE A 84 20.92 0.55 9.13
C PHE A 84 20.96 1.65 8.08
N VAL A 85 19.87 2.40 7.99
CA VAL A 85 19.79 3.66 7.24
C VAL A 85 19.32 4.76 8.18
N SER A 86 19.98 5.92 8.14
CA SER A 86 19.57 7.06 8.95
C SER A 86 18.43 7.79 8.23
N ILE A 87 17.25 7.84 8.86
CA ILE A 87 16.07 8.55 8.35
C ILE A 87 15.59 9.49 9.45
N GLY A 88 15.58 10.80 9.16
CA GLY A 88 15.18 11.81 10.14
C GLY A 88 16.01 11.78 11.42
N GLY A 89 17.30 11.46 11.34
CA GLY A 89 18.19 11.33 12.50
C GLY A 89 18.05 10.00 13.26
N THR A 90 17.12 9.12 12.86
CA THR A 90 16.91 7.81 13.50
C THR A 90 17.56 6.70 12.70
N ASN A 91 18.32 5.82 13.37
CA ASN A 91 18.91 4.64 12.75
C ASN A 91 17.85 3.55 12.56
N CYS A 92 17.34 3.46 11.33
CA CYS A 92 16.28 2.54 10.97
C CYS A 92 16.88 1.21 10.47
N GLN A 93 16.53 0.10 11.11
CA GLN A 93 17.08 -1.20 10.74
C GLN A 93 16.36 -1.77 9.50
N ILE A 94 17.14 -2.30 8.57
CA ILE A 94 16.64 -3.06 7.42
C ILE A 94 16.53 -4.53 7.82
N LYS A 95 15.32 -5.07 7.76
CA LYS A 95 15.00 -6.47 8.02
C LYS A 95 14.63 -7.17 6.73
N GLY A 96 14.96 -8.45 6.65
CA GLY A 96 14.41 -9.32 5.61
C GLY A 96 12.90 -9.40 5.80
N ALA A 97 12.15 -9.25 4.72
CA ALA A 97 10.71 -9.46 4.72
C ALA A 97 10.36 -10.67 3.86
N ARG A 98 9.27 -11.34 4.23
CA ARG A 98 8.62 -12.25 3.30
C ARG A 98 7.97 -11.43 2.18
N PRO A 99 7.71 -12.02 1.00
CA PRO A 99 6.85 -11.42 -0.01
C PRO A 99 5.67 -10.75 0.65
N HIS A 100 5.56 -9.43 0.48
CA HIS A 100 4.56 -8.65 1.16
C HIS A 100 3.19 -9.28 0.85
N SER A 101 2.62 -9.92 1.86
CA SER A 101 1.29 -10.53 1.80
C SER A 101 0.20 -9.45 1.76
N GLY A 102 0.61 -8.18 1.91
CA GLY A 102 -0.06 -6.98 1.43
C GLY A 102 -0.36 -7.03 -0.04
N SER A 103 -1.56 -7.45 -0.43
CA SER A 103 -1.93 -7.23 -1.82
C SER A 103 -2.05 -5.74 -2.08
N VAL A 104 -1.64 -5.29 -3.26
CA VAL A 104 -1.79 -3.88 -3.61
C VAL A 104 -3.27 -3.57 -3.82
N HIS A 105 -3.70 -2.46 -3.24
CA HIS A 105 -4.97 -1.84 -3.58
C HIS A 105 -4.77 -1.12 -4.91
N CYS A 106 -5.37 -1.67 -5.96
CA CYS A 106 -5.32 -1.10 -7.29
C CYS A 106 -6.13 0.21 -7.32
N ALA A 107 -5.46 1.35 -7.46
CA ALA A 107 -6.13 2.66 -7.54
C ALA A 107 -7.05 2.80 -8.76
N ARG A 108 -6.85 1.97 -9.80
CA ARG A 108 -7.70 1.98 -10.99
C ARG A 108 -9.05 1.29 -10.75
N CYS A 109 -9.06 0.09 -10.17
CA CYS A 109 -10.29 -0.68 -9.98
C CYS A 109 -10.79 -0.76 -8.53
N GLN A 110 -10.05 -0.19 -7.58
CA GLN A 110 -10.32 -0.19 -6.13
C GLN A 110 -10.33 -1.59 -5.50
N ARG A 111 -9.71 -2.57 -6.17
CA ARG A 111 -9.59 -3.95 -5.69
C ARG A 111 -8.22 -4.23 -5.09
N TRP A 112 -8.22 -5.00 -4.01
CA TRP A 112 -7.04 -5.64 -3.47
C TRP A 112 -6.67 -6.83 -4.35
N GLY A 113 -5.38 -7.10 -4.50
CA GLY A 113 -4.88 -8.33 -5.15
C GLY A 113 -3.83 -8.10 -6.22
N HIS A 114 -3.76 -6.88 -6.79
CA HIS A 114 -2.90 -6.59 -7.93
C HIS A 114 -2.53 -5.10 -8.00
N HIS A 115 -1.46 -4.79 -8.74
CA HIS A 115 -1.04 -3.43 -9.04
C HIS A 115 -1.87 -2.83 -10.18
N SER A 116 -1.94 -1.49 -10.24
CA SER A 116 -2.60 -0.77 -11.34
C SER A 116 -2.05 -1.16 -12.72
N ASP A 117 -0.76 -1.47 -12.82
CA ASP A 117 -0.10 -1.87 -14.09
C ASP A 117 -0.57 -3.22 -14.62
N GLN A 118 -1.06 -4.09 -13.73
CA GLN A 118 -1.62 -5.40 -14.08
C GLN A 118 -3.16 -5.37 -14.14
N CYS A 119 -3.76 -4.19 -13.98
CA CYS A 119 -5.19 -4.05 -13.90
C CYS A 119 -5.84 -4.10 -15.28
N ARG A 120 -6.81 -5.01 -15.47
CA ARG A 120 -7.60 -5.13 -16.70
C ARG A 120 -8.83 -4.20 -16.74
N ALA A 121 -9.03 -3.34 -15.73
CA ALA A 121 -10.17 -2.44 -15.72
C ALA A 121 -10.05 -1.37 -16.81
N LYS A 122 -11.08 -1.20 -17.63
CA LYS A 122 -11.06 -0.25 -18.75
C LYS A 122 -10.96 1.21 -18.30
N CYS A 123 -11.60 1.57 -17.19
CA CYS A 123 -11.59 2.92 -16.62
C CYS A 123 -11.33 2.92 -15.11
N ALA A 124 -11.04 4.10 -14.55
CA ALA A 124 -10.95 4.30 -13.12
C ALA A 124 -12.32 4.07 -12.46
N ARG A 125 -12.33 3.46 -11.27
CA ARG A 125 -13.52 3.20 -10.48
C ARG A 125 -13.53 4.02 -9.19
N CYS A 126 -14.73 4.34 -8.75
CA CYS A 126 -14.96 5.15 -7.56
C CYS A 126 -14.65 4.31 -6.32
N SER A 127 -13.86 4.82 -5.39
CA SER A 127 -13.57 4.18 -4.09
C SER A 127 -14.84 3.97 -3.25
N LEU A 128 -15.79 4.89 -3.36
CA LEU A 128 -17.01 4.93 -2.56
C LEU A 128 -18.07 3.95 -3.07
N CYS A 129 -18.33 3.93 -4.38
CA CYS A 129 -19.43 3.14 -4.97
C CYS A 129 -19.02 2.18 -6.08
N SER A 130 -17.72 2.06 -6.39
CA SER A 130 -17.19 1.18 -7.45
C SER A 130 -17.70 1.47 -8.88
N GLY A 131 -18.43 2.57 -9.08
CA GLY A 131 -18.93 3.04 -10.37
C GLY A 131 -17.80 3.51 -11.31
N PRO A 132 -18.06 3.64 -12.62
CA PRO A 132 -17.07 3.99 -13.65
C PRO A 132 -16.72 5.49 -13.66
N HIS A 133 -16.35 6.04 -12.51
CA HIS A 133 -15.97 7.43 -12.31
C HIS A 133 -14.96 7.53 -11.15
N THR A 134 -14.23 8.63 -11.02
CA THR A 134 -13.32 8.85 -9.89
C THR A 134 -14.09 9.32 -8.64
N GLU A 135 -13.50 9.17 -7.45
CA GLU A 135 -14.10 9.72 -6.22
C GLU A 135 -14.40 11.23 -6.33
N ALA A 136 -13.50 12.00 -6.95
CA ALA A 136 -13.67 13.44 -7.15
C ALA A 136 -14.93 13.80 -7.97
N ASN A 137 -15.31 12.96 -8.93
CA ASN A 137 -16.48 13.19 -9.77
C ASN A 137 -17.76 12.53 -9.20
N HIS A 138 -17.71 11.95 -8.01
CA HIS A 138 -18.82 11.15 -7.48
C HIS A 138 -20.13 11.94 -7.36
N LEU A 139 -20.06 13.17 -6.82
CA LEU A 139 -21.24 14.04 -6.67
C LEU A 139 -21.88 14.42 -8.01
N LYS A 140 -21.09 14.49 -9.09
CA LYS A 140 -21.54 14.87 -10.43
C LYS A 140 -22.09 13.66 -11.21
N CYS A 141 -21.55 12.48 -10.97
CA CYS A 141 -21.86 11.26 -11.73
C CYS A 141 -22.97 10.41 -11.08
N VAL A 142 -23.34 10.66 -9.82
CA VAL A 142 -24.32 9.85 -9.10
C VAL A 142 -25.55 10.70 -8.75
N ASN A 143 -26.74 10.12 -8.94
CA ASN A 143 -28.01 10.75 -8.57
C ASN A 143 -27.98 11.14 -7.08
N ALA A 144 -28.45 12.34 -6.75
CA ALA A 144 -28.49 12.86 -5.39
C ALA A 144 -29.11 11.87 -4.38
N LYS A 145 -30.16 11.13 -4.76
CA LYS A 145 -30.81 10.12 -3.90
C LYS A 145 -29.93 8.91 -3.58
N ARG A 146 -28.81 8.73 -4.30
CA ARG A 146 -27.90 7.58 -4.21
C ARG A 146 -26.46 7.98 -3.90
N VAL A 147 -26.20 9.27 -3.64
CA VAL A 147 -24.85 9.80 -3.45
C VAL A 147 -24.16 9.26 -2.21
N ASP A 148 -24.93 8.86 -1.19
CA ASP A 148 -24.41 8.26 0.03
C ASP A 148 -24.32 6.74 -0.03
N LEU A 149 -24.86 6.11 -1.09
CA LEU A 149 -24.75 4.67 -1.25
C LEU A 149 -23.30 4.30 -1.52
N ARG A 150 -22.75 3.52 -0.59
CA ARG A 150 -21.41 2.93 -0.70
C ARG A 150 -21.51 1.50 -1.20
N GLN A 151 -20.52 1.11 -1.98
CA GLN A 151 -20.47 -0.20 -2.60
C GLN A 151 -19.00 -0.63 -2.74
N CYS A 152 -18.62 -1.64 -1.97
CA CYS A 152 -17.23 -2.10 -1.90
C CYS A 152 -16.87 -2.93 -3.13
N ALA A 153 -15.86 -2.50 -3.88
CA ALA A 153 -15.40 -3.18 -5.09
C ALA A 153 -14.99 -4.63 -4.83
N ASN A 154 -14.38 -4.87 -3.67
CA ASN A 154 -13.86 -6.17 -3.28
C ASN A 154 -14.95 -7.14 -2.86
N CYS A 155 -15.83 -6.71 -1.96
CA CYS A 155 -16.98 -7.51 -1.53
C CYS A 155 -17.91 -7.82 -2.71
N THR A 156 -18.07 -6.88 -3.64
CA THR A 156 -18.83 -7.10 -4.88
C THR A 156 -18.16 -8.15 -5.77
N ALA A 157 -16.84 -8.03 -6.01
CA ALA A 157 -16.11 -8.97 -6.84
C ALA A 157 -16.05 -10.39 -6.24
N ALA A 158 -15.99 -10.50 -4.92
CA ALA A 158 -16.07 -11.76 -4.19
C ALA A 158 -17.50 -12.28 -3.98
N LYS A 159 -18.48 -11.70 -4.69
CA LYS A 159 -19.90 -12.10 -4.67
C LYS A 159 -20.50 -12.17 -3.26
N ARG A 160 -20.07 -11.29 -2.35
CA ARG A 160 -20.65 -11.22 -1.00
C ARG A 160 -22.12 -10.75 -1.06
N PRO A 161 -22.95 -11.16 -0.09
CA PRO A 161 -24.34 -10.70 0.03
C PRO A 161 -24.50 -9.17 0.00
N ALA A 162 -25.68 -8.70 -0.42
CA ALA A 162 -25.94 -7.28 -0.65
C ALA A 162 -25.84 -6.41 0.62
N ASP A 163 -26.19 -6.95 1.79
CA ASP A 163 -26.03 -6.29 3.08
C ASP A 163 -24.54 -6.14 3.47
N LYS A 164 -23.69 -7.08 3.04
CA LYS A 164 -22.26 -7.12 3.38
C LYS A 164 -21.37 -6.31 2.44
N ARG A 165 -21.91 -5.62 1.43
CA ARG A 165 -21.13 -4.82 0.47
C ARG A 165 -21.38 -3.32 0.55
N SER A 166 -22.31 -2.88 1.41
CA SER A 166 -22.71 -1.47 1.61
C SER A 166 -21.71 -0.66 2.43
N HIS A 167 -20.46 -0.57 1.95
CA HIS A 167 -19.38 0.22 2.56
C HIS A 167 -18.31 0.55 1.51
N SER A 168 -17.39 1.47 1.83
CA SER A 168 -16.25 1.79 0.95
C SER A 168 -15.19 0.68 0.96
N SER A 169 -14.50 0.44 -0.16
CA SER A 169 -13.38 -0.53 -0.21
C SER A 169 -12.24 -0.21 0.76
N THR A 170 -12.14 1.06 1.17
CA THR A 170 -11.14 1.60 2.10
C THR A 170 -11.64 1.73 3.54
N ASP A 171 -12.87 1.29 3.84
CA ASP A 171 -13.42 1.38 5.19
C ASP A 171 -12.71 0.42 6.16
N ALA A 172 -11.92 0.98 7.06
CA ALA A 172 -11.10 0.21 7.98
C ALA A 172 -11.89 -0.58 9.03
N LYS A 173 -13.10 -0.14 9.36
CA LYS A 173 -13.91 -0.73 10.44
C LYS A 173 -14.69 -1.94 9.95
N VAL A 174 -15.27 -1.85 8.76
CA VAL A 174 -16.19 -2.88 8.23
C VAL A 174 -15.63 -3.70 7.07
N CYS A 175 -14.69 -3.19 6.26
CA CYS A 175 -14.23 -3.93 5.08
C CYS A 175 -13.32 -5.10 5.47
N PRO A 176 -13.71 -6.36 5.19
CA PRO A 176 -12.91 -7.54 5.52
C PRO A 176 -11.64 -7.61 4.67
N PHE A 177 -11.66 -7.06 3.45
CA PHE A 177 -10.48 -6.96 2.60
C PHE A 177 -9.49 -5.91 3.11
N TRP A 178 -9.97 -4.82 3.72
CA TRP A 178 -9.09 -3.89 4.41
C TRP A 178 -8.44 -4.54 5.63
N LYS A 179 -9.21 -5.26 6.45
CA LYS A 179 -8.69 -5.98 7.62
C LYS A 179 -7.61 -6.99 7.23
N ASN A 180 -7.89 -7.77 6.18
CA ASN A 180 -6.99 -8.80 5.66
C ASN A 180 -6.10 -8.28 4.52
N ARG A 181 -5.88 -6.97 4.41
CA ARG A 181 -5.13 -6.39 3.28
C ARG A 181 -3.71 -6.94 3.17
N PHE A 182 -3.17 -7.43 4.29
CA PHE A 182 -1.87 -8.08 4.40
C PHE A 182 -1.89 -9.60 4.43
N ASP A 183 -3.01 -10.26 4.19
CA ASP A 183 -3.07 -11.72 4.04
C ASP A 183 -3.37 -12.09 2.59
N ARG A 184 -2.30 -12.32 1.81
CA ARG A 184 -2.40 -12.69 0.40
C ARG A 184 -3.05 -14.07 0.21
N ALA A 185 -2.85 -15.00 1.14
CA ALA A 185 -3.49 -16.30 1.06
C ALA A 185 -4.99 -16.15 1.24
N TRP A 186 -5.42 -15.34 2.21
CA TRP A 186 -6.82 -14.97 2.40
C TRP A 186 -7.39 -14.28 1.17
N LEU A 187 -6.70 -13.25 0.65
CA LEU A 187 -7.15 -12.49 -0.52
C LEU A 187 -7.28 -13.36 -1.78
N LYS A 188 -6.33 -14.28 -2.01
CA LYS A 188 -6.42 -15.27 -3.11
C LYS A 188 -7.62 -16.21 -2.96
N ARG A 189 -8.02 -16.57 -1.73
CA ARG A 189 -9.21 -17.41 -1.49
C ARG A 189 -10.53 -16.67 -1.73
N GLN A 190 -10.53 -15.33 -1.81
CA GLN A 190 -11.76 -14.56 -1.99
C GLN A 190 -12.17 -14.32 -3.45
N PHE A 191 -11.25 -14.55 -4.41
CA PHE A 191 -11.45 -14.19 -5.82
C PHE A 191 -11.29 -15.39 -6.74
#